data_AF-A0A1Q4ZYJ9-F1
#
_entry.id   AF-A0A1Q4ZYJ9-F1
#
_cell.length_a   1.000
_cell.length_b   1.000
_cell.length_c   1.000
_cell.angle_alpha   90.00
_cell.angle_beta   90.00
_cell.angle_gamma   90.00
#
_symmetry.space_group_name_H-M   'P 1'
#
loop_
_entity.id
_entity.type
_entity.pdbx_description
1 polymer ?
#
loop_
_entity_poly.entity_id
_entity_poly.type
_entity_poly.pdbx_seq_one_letter_code
_entity_poly.pdbx_strand_id
1 'polypeptide(L)'
;MTRNRGRDASGVPPVTTDRPDLSFTAFHQMNRASYVRYAETYLRHRQDAEEAIDSAFEHLLRTWDQVLLTENPAAYAWTVMRNKVIDHARARTRRPPLIEDAAFDTVALRDAVDPIGQITESLALFRALRQLTDRQQDVMVMTYLQGMNATEVAAVLGMSSPTVRSTVRHSLRRLREILGPDRTMEGRR
;
A
#
# COMPACT_ATOMS: atom_id res chain seq x y z
N MET A 1 49.21 55.27 -7.69
CA MET A 1 49.72 54.00 -7.13
C MET A 1 48.73 53.54 -6.06
N THR A 2 47.85 52.58 -6.39
CA THR A 2 47.90 51.20 -5.84
C THR A 2 47.14 51.14 -4.50
N ARG A 3 46.03 50.41 -4.28
CA ARG A 3 45.56 49.14 -4.85
C ARG A 3 44.09 48.94 -4.50
N ASN A 4 43.35 48.51 -5.52
CA ASN A 4 42.11 47.76 -5.46
C ASN A 4 42.29 46.49 -4.58
N ARG A 5 41.44 46.30 -3.55
CA ARG A 5 41.19 45.01 -2.88
C ARG A 5 39.67 44.84 -2.96
N GLY A 6 39.15 43.88 -3.70
CA GLY A 6 39.32 42.46 -3.43
C GLY A 6 37.93 41.94 -3.11
N ARG A 7 37.12 41.86 -4.16
CA ARG A 7 35.75 41.36 -4.16
C ARG A 7 35.82 39.84 -4.20
N ASP A 8 36.02 39.21 -3.04
CA ASP A 8 35.92 37.77 -2.91
C ASP A 8 34.54 37.42 -2.35
N ALA A 9 33.53 37.60 -3.19
CA ALA A 9 32.24 36.96 -3.02
C ALA A 9 32.33 35.55 -3.62
N SER A 10 32.98 34.63 -2.90
CA SER A 10 32.90 33.19 -3.18
C SER A 10 31.54 32.67 -2.73
N GLY A 11 30.47 33.16 -3.37
CA GLY A 11 29.16 32.54 -3.32
C GLY A 11 29.16 31.39 -4.30
N VAL A 12 29.43 30.18 -3.83
CA VAL A 12 29.00 28.98 -4.56
C VAL A 12 27.47 29.11 -4.65
N PRO A 13 26.88 29.24 -5.86
CA PRO A 13 25.42 29.27 -5.96
C PRO A 13 24.89 27.95 -5.39
N PRO A 14 23.79 27.96 -4.62
CA PRO A 14 23.18 26.71 -4.20
C PRO A 14 22.87 25.91 -5.46
N VAL A 15 23.52 24.75 -5.63
CA VAL A 15 23.12 23.78 -6.64
C VAL A 15 21.73 23.35 -6.22
N THR A 16 20.72 24.01 -6.78
CA THR A 16 19.35 23.53 -6.72
C THR A 16 19.36 22.29 -7.59
N THR A 17 19.63 21.14 -6.98
CA THR A 17 19.53 19.86 -7.65
C THR A 17 18.04 19.65 -7.93
N ASP A 18 17.60 20.14 -9.09
CA ASP A 18 16.25 19.97 -9.63
C ASP A 18 15.94 18.48 -9.96
N ARG A 19 16.94 17.61 -9.76
CA ARG A 19 16.79 16.16 -9.86
C ARG A 19 16.56 15.55 -8.47
N PRO A 20 15.52 14.72 -8.31
CA PRO A 20 15.32 13.99 -7.06
C PRO A 20 16.55 13.13 -6.76
N ASP A 21 16.83 12.95 -5.48
CA ASP A 21 17.88 12.05 -4.99
C ASP A 21 17.77 10.68 -5.68
N LEU A 22 18.92 10.11 -6.08
CA LEU A 22 19.01 8.76 -6.65
C LEU A 22 18.41 7.71 -5.72
N SER A 23 18.54 7.90 -4.40
CA SER A 23 17.95 6.99 -3.41
C SER A 23 16.42 7.03 -3.44
N PHE A 24 15.83 8.23 -3.53
CA PHE A 24 14.38 8.39 -3.71
C PHE A 24 13.91 7.81 -5.04
N THR A 25 14.65 8.09 -6.12
CA THR A 25 14.31 7.62 -7.47
C THR A 25 14.26 6.10 -7.52
N ALA A 26 15.25 5.42 -6.93
CA ALA A 26 15.26 3.96 -6.81
C ALA A 26 14.09 3.45 -5.96
N PHE A 27 13.86 4.06 -4.80
CA PHE A 27 12.74 3.69 -3.92
C PHE A 27 11.39 3.81 -4.63
N HIS A 28 11.16 4.91 -5.36
CA HIS A 28 9.97 5.15 -6.14
C HIS A 28 9.79 4.07 -7.23
N GLN A 29 10.82 3.81 -8.03
CA GLN A 29 10.76 2.80 -9.10
C GLN A 29 10.46 1.39 -8.57
N MET A 30 11.06 1.01 -7.44
CA MET A 30 10.88 -0.31 -6.85
C MET A 30 9.47 -0.52 -6.26
N ASN A 31 8.88 0.52 -5.66
CA ASN A 31 7.67 0.37 -4.85
C ASN A 31 6.39 0.82 -5.53
N ARG A 32 6.45 1.76 -6.50
CA ARG A 32 5.24 2.40 -7.05
C ARG A 32 4.24 1.40 -7.61
N ALA A 33 4.69 0.41 -8.37
CA ALA A 33 3.79 -0.57 -8.97
C ALA A 33 3.00 -1.36 -7.91
N SER A 34 3.66 -1.79 -6.84
CA SER A 34 3.02 -2.52 -5.72
C SER A 34 2.07 -1.63 -4.92
N TYR A 35 2.43 -0.36 -4.71
CA TYR A 35 1.57 0.61 -4.04
C TYR A 35 0.31 0.92 -4.86
N VAL A 36 0.44 1.08 -6.17
CA VAL A 36 -0.72 1.28 -7.07
C VAL A 36 -1.64 0.07 -7.06
N ARG A 37 -1.11 -1.15 -7.22
CA ARG A 37 -1.90 -2.38 -7.13
C ARG A 37 -2.60 -2.52 -5.78
N TYR A 38 -2.03 -1.98 -4.71
CA TYR A 38 -2.66 -1.97 -3.39
C TYR A 38 -3.78 -0.93 -3.35
N ALA A 39 -3.52 0.28 -3.83
CA ALA A 39 -4.53 1.33 -3.88
C ALA A 39 -5.76 0.93 -4.71
N GLU A 40 -5.58 0.18 -5.81
CA GLU A 40 -6.66 -0.39 -6.63
C GLU A 40 -7.58 -1.34 -5.86
N THR A 41 -7.11 -1.99 -4.77
CA THR A 41 -8.00 -2.83 -3.95
C THR A 41 -8.95 -2.01 -3.07
N TYR A 42 -8.67 -0.72 -2.88
CA TYR A 42 -9.48 0.20 -2.06
C TYR A 42 -10.18 1.29 -2.88
N LEU A 43 -9.70 1.56 -4.09
CA LEU A 43 -10.16 2.65 -4.95
C LEU A 43 -10.67 2.07 -6.27
N ARG A 44 -11.94 2.35 -6.60
CA ARG A 44 -12.63 1.77 -7.76
C ARG A 44 -12.02 2.17 -9.10
N HIS A 45 -11.51 3.40 -9.21
CA HIS A 45 -10.93 3.90 -10.45
C HIS A 45 -9.41 3.88 -10.38
N ARG A 46 -8.80 3.36 -11.45
CA ARG A 46 -7.35 3.31 -11.61
C ARG A 46 -6.68 4.68 -11.44
N GLN A 47 -7.34 5.73 -11.95
CA GLN A 47 -6.88 7.10 -11.84
C GLN A 47 -6.85 7.56 -10.38
N ASP A 48 -7.86 7.23 -9.59
CA ASP A 48 -7.91 7.59 -8.16
C ASP A 48 -6.78 6.91 -7.38
N ALA A 49 -6.49 5.65 -7.70
CA ALA A 49 -5.35 4.92 -7.14
C ALA A 49 -4.03 5.61 -7.51
N GLU A 50 -3.86 5.99 -8.77
CA GLU A 50 -2.69 6.71 -9.26
C GLU A 50 -2.51 8.05 -8.55
N GLU A 51 -3.57 8.86 -8.46
CA GLU A 51 -3.60 10.15 -7.76
C GLU A 51 -3.19 10.02 -6.28
N ALA A 52 -3.76 9.03 -5.58
CA ALA A 52 -3.44 8.79 -4.18
C ALA A 52 -1.97 8.41 -3.97
N ILE A 53 -1.43 7.56 -4.84
CA ILE A 53 -0.03 7.13 -4.79
C ILE A 53 0.92 8.26 -5.17
N ASP A 54 0.60 9.04 -6.20
CA ASP A 54 1.41 10.18 -6.60
C ASP A 54 1.43 11.24 -5.49
N SER A 55 0.30 11.50 -4.81
CA SER A 55 0.27 12.38 -3.62
C SER A 55 1.12 11.84 -2.46
N ALA A 56 1.15 10.52 -2.25
CA ALA A 56 2.00 9.90 -1.25
C ALA A 56 3.49 10.07 -1.58
N PHE A 57 3.90 9.81 -2.82
CA PHE A 57 5.28 9.99 -3.25
C PHE A 57 5.72 11.45 -3.26
N GLU A 58 4.83 12.38 -3.59
CA GLU A 58 5.11 13.81 -3.50
C GLU A 58 5.35 14.25 -2.05
N HIS A 59 4.59 13.70 -1.10
CA HIS A 59 4.87 13.90 0.32
C HIS A 59 6.22 13.29 0.73
N LEU A 60 6.48 12.03 0.34
CA LEU A 60 7.74 11.35 0.64
C LEU A 60 8.94 12.06 0.03
N LEU A 61 8.82 12.64 -1.16
CA LEU A 61 9.88 13.42 -1.79
C LEU A 61 10.24 14.65 -0.95
N ARG A 62 9.24 15.35 -0.42
CA ARG A 62 9.45 16.53 0.44
C ARG A 62 10.05 16.20 1.81
N THR A 63 9.81 14.99 2.31
CA THR A 63 10.28 14.55 3.63
C THR A 63 11.40 13.50 3.55
N TRP A 64 11.95 13.24 2.36
CA TRP A 64 12.79 12.07 2.10
C TRP A 64 14.02 11.99 3.01
N ASP A 65 14.70 13.11 3.22
CA ASP A 65 15.86 13.19 4.11
C ASP A 65 15.51 12.76 5.54
N GLN A 66 14.30 13.11 6.02
CA GLN A 66 13.83 12.72 7.35
C GLN A 66 13.43 11.23 7.38
N VAL A 67 12.84 10.74 6.29
CA VAL A 67 12.48 9.33 6.14
C VAL A 67 13.71 8.44 6.21
N LEU A 68 14.81 8.83 5.55
CA LEU A 68 16.08 8.08 5.58
C LEU A 68 16.73 8.03 6.97
N LEU A 69 16.42 8.99 7.85
CA LEU A 69 16.91 9.00 9.24
C LEU A 69 16.09 8.12 10.18
N THR A 70 14.95 7.59 9.74
CA THR A 70 14.14 6.66 10.56
C THR A 70 14.79 5.28 10.63
N GLU A 71 14.51 4.54 11.71
CA GLU A 71 14.97 3.14 11.85
C GLU A 71 14.44 2.22 10.73
N ASN A 72 13.30 2.59 10.13
CA ASN A 72 12.64 1.80 9.10
C ASN A 72 11.93 2.68 8.05
N PRO A 73 12.69 3.15 7.04
CA PRO A 73 12.16 4.01 5.97
C PRO A 73 10.98 3.37 5.21
N ALA A 74 11.04 2.06 4.96
CA ALA A 74 10.00 1.34 4.23
C ALA A 74 8.67 1.30 5.00
N ALA A 75 8.71 1.04 6.32
CA ALA A 75 7.50 1.05 7.14
C ALA A 75 6.89 2.45 7.27
N TYR A 76 7.73 3.49 7.35
CA TYR A 76 7.27 4.88 7.32
C TYR A 76 6.58 5.20 5.99
N ALA A 77 7.22 4.89 4.87
CA ALA A 77 6.66 5.11 3.54
C ALA A 77 5.35 4.34 3.32
N TRP A 78 5.27 3.10 3.80
CA TRP A 78 4.04 2.32 3.81
C TRP A 78 2.90 3.04 4.56
N THR A 79 3.20 3.57 5.75
CA THR A 79 2.22 4.28 6.58
C THR A 79 1.69 5.53 5.87
N VAL A 80 2.57 6.34 5.28
CA VAL A 80 2.17 7.52 4.49
C VAL A 80 1.27 7.12 3.33
N MET A 81 1.70 6.12 2.55
CA MET A 81 0.95 5.64 1.39
C MET A 81 -0.43 5.13 1.78
N ARG A 82 -0.50 4.24 2.78
CA ARG A 82 -1.75 3.65 3.25
C ARG A 82 -2.73 4.71 3.73
N ASN A 83 -2.24 5.72 4.48
CA ASN A 83 -3.08 6.83 4.93
C ASN A 83 -3.65 7.62 3.74
N LYS A 84 -2.84 7.93 2.72
CA LYS A 84 -3.30 8.62 1.51
C LYS A 84 -4.37 7.85 0.74
N VAL A 85 -4.22 6.54 0.60
CA VAL A 85 -5.22 5.66 -0.03
C VAL A 85 -6.53 5.70 0.76
N ILE A 86 -6.47 5.54 2.10
CA ILE A 86 -7.64 5.56 2.97
C ILE A 86 -8.33 6.94 2.94
N ASP A 87 -7.58 8.03 2.94
CA ASP A 87 -8.11 9.39 2.87
C ASP A 87 -8.81 9.65 1.54
N HIS A 88 -8.22 9.23 0.41
CA HIS A 88 -8.87 9.29 -0.90
C HIS A 88 -10.17 8.47 -0.92
N ALA A 89 -10.14 7.26 -0.37
CA ALA A 89 -11.29 6.38 -0.32
C ALA A 89 -12.44 7.02 0.48
N ARG A 90 -12.12 7.63 1.63
CA ARG A 90 -13.07 8.38 2.47
C ARG A 90 -13.60 9.64 1.80
N ALA A 91 -12.78 10.37 1.05
CA ALA A 91 -13.19 11.63 0.41
C ALA A 91 -14.16 11.39 -0.76
N ARG A 92 -13.95 10.34 -1.55
CA ARG A 92 -14.81 10.02 -2.71
C ARG A 92 -16.13 9.35 -2.35
N THR A 93 -16.26 8.87 -1.12
CA THR A 93 -17.49 8.19 -0.69
C THR A 93 -18.05 8.89 0.55
N ARG A 94 -19.27 9.47 0.47
CA ARG A 94 -19.99 10.03 1.65
C ARG A 94 -20.27 8.98 2.76
N ARG A 95 -19.89 7.72 2.54
CA ARG A 95 -19.82 6.58 3.47
C ARG A 95 -18.47 5.90 3.25
N PRO A 96 -17.70 5.48 4.25
CA PRO A 96 -16.40 4.86 3.99
C PRO A 96 -16.55 3.66 3.01
N PRO A 97 -15.83 3.63 1.86
CA PRO A 97 -15.93 2.50 0.97
C PRO A 97 -15.21 1.37 1.68
N LEU A 98 -15.98 0.36 2.00
CA LEU A 98 -15.45 -0.86 2.50
C LEU A 98 -15.21 -1.72 1.28
N ILE A 99 -14.12 -2.46 1.33
CA ILE A 99 -13.91 -3.84 0.91
C ILE A 99 -15.20 -4.64 0.52
N GLU A 100 -16.40 -4.30 1.03
CA GLU A 100 -17.73 -4.78 0.60
C GLU A 100 -18.11 -4.38 -0.84
N ASP A 101 -17.68 -3.24 -1.37
CA ASP A 101 -17.93 -2.85 -2.77
C ASP A 101 -17.02 -3.61 -3.73
N ALA A 102 -15.76 -3.84 -3.33
CA ALA A 102 -14.85 -4.74 -4.04
C ALA A 102 -15.41 -6.17 -4.11
N ALA A 103 -16.26 -6.56 -3.15
CA ALA A 103 -16.98 -7.83 -3.19
C ALA A 103 -17.87 -7.95 -4.42
N PHE A 104 -18.56 -6.88 -4.82
CA PHE A 104 -19.44 -6.88 -5.99
C PHE A 104 -18.68 -6.81 -7.31
N ASP A 105 -17.47 -6.25 -7.31
CA ASP A 105 -16.63 -6.08 -8.51
C ASP A 105 -15.58 -7.18 -8.71
N THR A 106 -15.50 -8.18 -7.80
CA THR A 106 -14.55 -9.28 -7.92
C THR A 106 -14.75 -10.01 -9.26
N VAL A 107 -13.67 -10.23 -10.03
CA VAL A 107 -13.69 -10.92 -11.33
C VAL A 107 -14.42 -12.27 -11.28
N ALA A 108 -14.39 -12.96 -10.13
CA ALA A 108 -15.12 -14.19 -9.87
C ALA A 108 -16.64 -14.10 -10.11
N LEU A 109 -17.26 -12.93 -9.89
CA LEU A 109 -18.71 -12.75 -10.03
C LEU A 109 -19.21 -12.68 -11.47
N ARG A 110 -18.34 -12.36 -12.44
CA ARG A 110 -18.77 -12.17 -13.83
C ARG A 110 -19.07 -13.50 -14.55
N ASP A 111 -18.47 -14.60 -14.09
CA ASP A 111 -18.58 -15.95 -14.70
C ASP A 111 -19.21 -16.99 -13.75
N ALA A 112 -19.92 -16.53 -12.70
CA ALA A 112 -20.44 -17.39 -11.64
C ALA A 112 -21.69 -18.19 -12.06
N VAL A 113 -21.67 -19.51 -11.82
CA VAL A 113 -22.85 -20.40 -11.97
C VAL A 113 -23.94 -20.07 -10.95
N ASP A 114 -23.55 -19.60 -9.76
CA ASP A 114 -24.43 -19.02 -8.73
C ASP A 114 -23.88 -17.66 -8.28
N PRO A 115 -24.29 -16.57 -8.95
CA PRO A 115 -23.86 -15.23 -8.60
C PRO A 115 -24.25 -14.83 -7.16
N ILE A 116 -25.41 -15.25 -6.67
CA ILE A 116 -25.92 -14.83 -5.35
C ILE A 116 -25.16 -15.53 -4.22
N GLY A 117 -24.89 -16.83 -4.36
CA GLY A 117 -24.04 -17.58 -3.44
C GLY A 117 -22.64 -16.98 -3.36
N GLN A 118 -22.02 -16.70 -4.52
CA GLN A 118 -20.68 -16.11 -4.56
C GLN A 118 -20.61 -14.68 -4.01
N ILE A 119 -21.64 -13.83 -4.22
CA ILE A 119 -21.73 -12.51 -3.57
C ILE A 119 -21.77 -12.70 -2.05
N THR A 120 -22.57 -13.65 -1.57
CA THR A 120 -22.77 -13.88 -0.13
C THR A 120 -21.48 -14.38 0.54
N GLU A 121 -20.77 -15.31 -0.10
CA GLU A 121 -19.47 -15.80 0.37
C GLU A 121 -18.40 -14.72 0.35
N SER A 122 -18.31 -13.97 -0.75
CA SER A 122 -17.38 -12.84 -0.88
C SER A 122 -17.66 -11.82 0.21
N LEU A 123 -18.91 -11.42 0.41
CA LEU A 123 -19.30 -10.46 1.45
C LEU A 123 -18.95 -10.97 2.86
N ALA A 124 -19.13 -12.26 3.15
CA ALA A 124 -18.75 -12.87 4.41
C ALA A 124 -17.22 -12.84 4.62
N LEU A 125 -16.44 -13.20 3.60
CA LEU A 125 -14.98 -13.13 3.61
C LEU A 125 -14.51 -11.69 3.85
N PHE A 126 -15.09 -10.73 3.15
CA PHE A 126 -14.75 -9.32 3.28
C PHE A 126 -15.08 -8.75 4.67
N ARG A 127 -16.23 -9.11 5.23
CA ARG A 127 -16.56 -8.79 6.64
C ARG A 127 -15.61 -9.44 7.63
N ALA A 128 -15.11 -10.64 7.36
CA ALA A 128 -14.12 -11.30 8.20
C ALA A 128 -12.74 -10.64 8.08
N LEU A 129 -12.31 -10.25 6.87
CA LEU A 129 -11.07 -9.50 6.65
C LEU A 129 -11.07 -8.18 7.42
N ARG A 130 -12.20 -7.48 7.49
CA ARG A 130 -12.35 -6.24 8.28
C ARG A 130 -12.13 -6.41 9.78
N GLN A 131 -12.25 -7.64 10.31
CA GLN A 131 -12.00 -7.93 11.72
C GLN A 131 -10.52 -8.25 12.01
N LEU A 132 -9.69 -8.35 10.98
CA LEU A 132 -8.24 -8.41 11.13
C LEU A 132 -7.69 -7.03 11.45
N THR A 133 -6.54 -6.98 12.11
CA THR A 133 -5.81 -5.72 12.30
C THR A 133 -5.34 -5.17 10.96
N ASP A 134 -5.09 -3.87 10.87
CA ASP A 134 -4.60 -3.21 9.65
C ASP A 134 -3.39 -3.94 9.05
N ARG A 135 -2.40 -4.28 9.88
CA ARG A 135 -1.22 -5.04 9.45
C ARG A 135 -1.56 -6.42 8.89
N GLN A 136 -2.51 -7.12 9.50
CA GLN A 136 -2.95 -8.42 9.02
C GLN A 136 -3.66 -8.30 7.67
N GLN A 137 -4.53 -7.29 7.51
CA GLN A 137 -5.19 -7.01 6.24
C GLN A 137 -4.17 -6.71 5.15
N ASP A 138 -3.21 -5.82 5.41
CA ASP A 138 -2.18 -5.44 4.44
C ASP A 138 -1.38 -6.65 3.94
N VAL A 139 -0.93 -7.51 4.88
CA VAL A 139 -0.22 -8.75 4.56
C VAL A 139 -1.09 -9.70 3.74
N MET A 140 -2.37 -9.86 4.09
CA MET A 140 -3.29 -10.74 3.37
C MET A 140 -3.57 -10.22 1.95
N VAL A 141 -3.76 -8.91 1.77
CA VAL A 141 -3.97 -8.27 0.46
C VAL A 141 -2.76 -8.49 -0.44
N MET A 142 -1.56 -8.16 0.02
CA MET A 142 -0.37 -8.34 -0.83
C MET A 142 -0.10 -9.81 -1.15
N THR A 143 -0.28 -10.71 -0.18
CA THR A 143 0.01 -12.14 -0.38
C THR A 143 -0.98 -12.78 -1.34
N TYR A 144 -2.29 -12.57 -1.13
CA TYR A 144 -3.32 -13.34 -1.84
C TYR A 144 -3.93 -12.60 -3.03
N LEU A 145 -4.10 -11.27 -2.94
CA LEU A 145 -4.67 -10.49 -4.04
C LEU A 145 -3.57 -10.08 -5.04
N GLN A 146 -2.37 -9.76 -4.57
CA GLN A 146 -1.26 -9.35 -5.45
C GLN A 146 -0.28 -10.48 -5.78
N GLY A 147 -0.44 -11.65 -5.17
CA GLY A 147 0.43 -12.81 -5.43
C GLY A 147 1.88 -12.64 -4.97
N MET A 148 2.15 -11.71 -4.05
CA MET A 148 3.51 -11.43 -3.58
C MET A 148 3.99 -12.50 -2.60
N ASN A 149 5.27 -12.85 -2.69
CA ASN A 149 5.91 -13.74 -1.73
C ASN A 149 6.31 -13.01 -0.43
N ALA A 150 6.63 -13.76 0.61
CA ALA A 150 6.91 -13.19 1.94
C ALA A 150 8.08 -12.19 1.97
N THR A 151 9.06 -12.30 1.07
CA THR A 151 10.19 -11.39 0.97
C THR A 151 9.80 -10.09 0.27
N GLU A 152 8.98 -10.16 -0.77
CA GLU A 152 8.45 -8.97 -1.45
C GLU A 152 7.54 -8.17 -0.51
N VAL A 153 6.62 -8.85 0.19
CA VAL A 153 5.74 -8.20 1.19
C VAL A 153 6.56 -7.56 2.31
N ALA A 154 7.60 -8.24 2.78
CA ALA A 154 8.51 -7.73 3.79
C ALA A 154 9.19 -6.43 3.35
N ALA A 155 9.69 -6.37 2.12
CA ALA A 155 10.33 -5.18 1.57
C ALA A 155 9.37 -3.99 1.48
N VAL A 156 8.12 -4.23 1.04
CA VAL A 156 7.12 -3.18 0.83
C VAL A 156 6.56 -2.64 2.15
N LEU A 157 6.31 -3.51 3.14
CA LEU A 157 5.75 -3.14 4.44
C LEU A 157 6.81 -2.70 5.48
N GLY A 158 8.10 -2.83 5.15
CA GLY A 158 9.17 -2.63 6.12
C GLY A 158 9.12 -3.65 7.26
N MET A 159 8.88 -4.92 6.93
CA MET A 159 8.82 -6.03 7.90
C MET A 159 9.89 -7.07 7.61
N SER A 160 10.10 -8.03 8.52
CA SER A 160 10.91 -9.22 8.20
C SER A 160 10.07 -10.30 7.51
N SER A 161 10.63 -11.06 6.58
CA SER A 161 9.91 -12.20 5.95
C SER A 161 9.39 -13.23 6.96
N PRO A 162 10.11 -13.56 8.06
CA PRO A 162 9.54 -14.35 9.16
C PRO A 162 8.29 -13.72 9.79
N THR A 163 8.28 -12.40 10.02
CA THR A 163 7.11 -11.69 10.56
C THR A 163 5.94 -11.73 9.58
N VAL A 164 6.19 -11.64 8.27
CA VAL A 164 5.13 -11.80 7.26
C VAL A 164 4.51 -13.20 7.37
N ARG A 165 5.32 -14.26 7.39
CA ARG A 165 4.83 -15.65 7.49
C ARG A 165 4.03 -15.90 8.76
N SER A 166 4.50 -15.41 9.91
CA SER A 166 3.75 -15.53 11.16
C SER A 166 2.44 -14.73 11.11
N THR A 167 2.46 -13.52 10.54
CA THR A 167 1.26 -12.70 10.35
C THR A 167 0.22 -13.40 9.47
N VAL A 168 0.64 -14.02 8.36
CA VAL A 168 -0.26 -14.84 7.51
C VAL A 168 -0.88 -15.97 8.33
N ARG A 169 -0.07 -16.73 9.07
CA ARG A 169 -0.57 -17.84 9.91
C ARG A 169 -1.60 -17.37 10.93
N HIS A 170 -1.33 -16.25 11.62
CA HIS A 170 -2.24 -15.69 12.60
C HIS A 170 -3.53 -15.16 11.96
N SER A 171 -3.43 -14.52 10.79
CA SER A 171 -4.57 -14.01 10.04
C SER A 171 -5.48 -15.14 9.58
N LEU A 172 -4.92 -16.20 8.98
CA LEU A 172 -5.69 -17.37 8.57
C LEU A 172 -6.38 -18.07 9.74
N ARG A 173 -5.69 -18.20 10.89
CA ARG A 173 -6.31 -18.75 12.10
C ARG A 173 -7.51 -17.89 12.53
N ARG A 174 -7.34 -16.57 12.55
CA ARG A 174 -8.41 -15.64 12.93
C ARG A 174 -9.59 -15.69 11.97
N LEU A 175 -9.34 -15.76 10.66
CA LEU A 175 -10.39 -15.90 9.66
C LEU A 175 -11.16 -17.21 9.82
N ARG A 176 -10.49 -18.33 10.13
CA ARG A 176 -11.15 -19.61 10.44
C ARG A 176 -12.06 -19.52 11.67
N GLU A 177 -11.62 -18.82 12.72
CA GLU A 177 -12.44 -18.60 13.92
C GLU A 177 -13.70 -17.77 13.62
N ILE A 178 -13.59 -16.78 12.71
CA ILE A 178 -14.71 -15.90 12.34
C ILE A 178 -15.69 -16.59 11.39
N LEU A 179 -15.18 -17.31 10.38
CA LEU A 179 -15.97 -17.89 9.30
C LEU A 179 -16.50 -19.30 9.63
N GLY A 180 -15.91 -19.98 10.62
CA GLY A 180 -16.19 -21.38 10.92
C GLY A 180 -15.47 -22.36 10.00
N PRO A 181 -15.36 -23.65 10.39
CA PRO A 181 -14.56 -24.67 9.70
C PRO A 181 -15.00 -24.94 8.25
N ASP A 182 -16.29 -24.78 7.91
CA ASP A 182 -16.85 -25.15 6.59
C ASP A 182 -16.61 -24.11 5.48
N ARG A 183 -16.12 -22.90 5.79
CA ARG A 183 -16.09 -21.80 4.81
C ARG A 183 -14.72 -21.43 4.28
N THR A 184 -13.67 -22.14 4.69
CA THR A 184 -12.33 -21.52 4.64
C THR A 184 -11.69 -21.54 3.25
N MET A 185 -11.88 -22.55 2.39
CA MET A 185 -11.19 -22.59 1.08
C MET A 185 -11.84 -23.61 0.12
N GLU A 186 -12.99 -23.30 -0.49
CA GLU A 186 -13.52 -24.10 -1.62
C GLU A 186 -13.21 -23.47 -2.99
N GLY A 187 -12.72 -22.22 -3.02
CA GLY A 187 -12.49 -21.43 -4.24
C GLY A 187 -11.19 -21.68 -5.01
N ARG A 188 -10.46 -22.78 -4.81
CA ARG A 188 -9.30 -23.11 -5.66
C ARG A 188 -9.01 -24.61 -5.68
N ARG A 189 -9.72 -25.33 -6.54
CA ARG A 189 -9.24 -26.58 -7.12
C ARG A 189 -9.11 -26.40 -8.62
#